data_AF-A0A4C1VD80-F1
#
_entry.id   AF-A0A4C1VD80-F1
#
_cell.length_a   1.000
_cell.length_b   1.000
_cell.length_c   1.000
_cell.angle_alpha   90.00
_cell.angle_beta   90.00
_cell.angle_gamma   90.00
#
_symmetry.space_group_name_H-M   'P 1'
#
loop_
_entity.id
_entity.type
_entity.pdbx_description
1 polymer ?
#
loop_
_entity_poly.entity_id
_entity_poly.type
_entity_poly.pdbx_seq_one_letter_code
_entity_poly.pdbx_strand_id
1 'polypeptide(L)'
;MQVSSIQPVFKLELNHRVIPNTVVIAKYDGTHPCLTAAAGYDKIIIHHPYGTSETSRAQRSTAHGEVLELSLSQRVVALAAGMLKPDVQRDMLLVGSPNQILARLGAVLDRKSKLSRRNKRTIYKMCITTVMTYASPVFAHAAPKALHRLQVIQNKFCRAATDAHWCVRNSILHRDLELPTTSKYMKDASKRFFDIAGSHPNALLRAAVDFQPPHPTHLIRRPRNVLFDPPDALTAAVESLNDVNDTHD
;
A
#
# COMPACT_ATOMS: atom_id res chain seq x y z
N MET A 1 23.85 45.99 30.56
CA MET A 1 22.97 45.18 29.71
C MET A 1 23.03 43.74 30.21
N GLN A 2 21.97 43.27 30.86
CA GLN A 2 21.92 41.93 31.43
C GLN A 2 21.64 40.95 30.28
N VAL A 3 22.62 40.11 29.94
CA VAL A 3 22.48 39.10 28.90
C VAL A 3 21.60 37.99 29.46
N SER A 4 20.32 37.99 29.11
CA SER A 4 19.42 36.88 29.42
C SER A 4 19.89 35.63 28.68
N SER A 5 20.36 34.62 29.41
CA SER A 5 20.69 33.33 28.82
C SER A 5 19.40 32.57 28.51
N ILE A 6 19.16 32.28 27.23
CA ILE A 6 18.05 31.42 26.82
C ILE A 6 18.42 29.99 27.18
N GLN A 7 17.74 29.42 28.17
CA GLN A 7 17.83 27.98 28.47
C GLN A 7 16.85 27.20 27.56
N PRO A 8 17.27 26.06 26.97
CA PRO A 8 16.40 25.25 26.14
C PRO A 8 15.27 24.65 26.99
N VAL A 9 14.02 24.85 26.55
CA VAL A 9 12.82 24.34 27.25
C VAL A 9 12.74 22.81 27.18
N PHE A 10 13.27 22.19 26.13
CA PHE A 10 13.41 20.75 26.02
C PHE A 10 14.64 20.39 25.17
N LYS A 11 15.19 19.19 25.40
CA LYS A 11 16.28 18.63 24.61
C LYS A 11 15.88 17.22 24.16
N LEU A 12 15.90 16.98 22.86
CA LEU A 12 15.68 15.65 22.28
C LEU A 12 17.01 15.12 21.74
N GLU A 13 17.50 14.02 22.32
CA GLU A 13 18.69 13.35 21.83
C GLU A 13 18.31 12.30 20.79
N LEU A 14 18.93 12.37 19.61
CA LEU A 14 18.68 11.45 18.51
C LEU A 14 19.91 10.55 18.31
N ASN A 15 19.69 9.25 18.18
CA ASN A 15 20.77 8.27 17.95
C ASN A 15 21.40 8.35 16.56
N HIS A 16 20.81 9.14 15.66
CA HIS A 16 21.25 9.26 14.28
C HIS A 16 21.59 10.71 13.96
N ARG A 17 22.65 10.92 13.16
CA ARG A 17 23.03 12.26 12.69
C ARG A 17 21.94 12.82 11.79
N VAL A 18 21.39 13.95 12.17
CA VAL A 18 20.39 14.68 11.39
C VAL A 18 21.04 15.23 10.12
N ILE A 19 20.39 15.00 8.98
CA ILE A 19 20.82 15.58 7.71
C ILE A 19 20.50 17.09 7.74
N PRO A 20 21.44 17.96 7.31
CA PRO A 20 21.19 19.40 7.29
C PRO A 20 20.04 19.75 6.33
N ASN A 21 19.28 20.80 6.65
CA ASN A 21 18.15 21.31 5.85
C ASN A 21 16.98 20.33 5.64
N THR A 22 16.91 19.25 6.41
CA THR A 22 15.81 18.27 6.32
C THR A 22 15.11 18.13 7.67
N VAL A 23 14.77 19.24 8.30
CA VAL A 23 13.99 19.28 9.54
C VAL A 23 12.75 20.12 9.31
N VAL A 24 11.58 19.58 9.64
CA VAL A 24 10.27 20.21 9.43
C VAL A 24 9.38 19.98 10.65
N ILE A 25 8.49 20.93 10.91
CA ILE A 25 7.43 20.80 11.92
C ILE A 25 6.11 20.77 11.18
N ALA A 26 5.26 19.78 11.50
CA ALA A 26 4.02 19.57 10.79
C ALA A 26 2.97 18.84 11.64
N LYS A 27 1.70 19.14 11.38
CA LYS A 27 0.54 18.51 12.02
C LYS A 27 0.01 17.38 11.15
N TYR A 28 0.56 16.19 11.32
CA TYR A 28 0.17 15.03 10.49
C TYR A 28 -1.20 14.43 10.84
N ASP A 29 -1.59 14.52 12.12
CA ASP A 29 -2.92 14.16 12.61
C ASP A 29 -3.95 15.28 12.39
N GLY A 30 -3.44 16.50 12.27
CA GLY A 30 -4.13 17.77 12.04
C GLY A 30 -4.32 18.63 13.27
N THR A 31 -4.01 18.09 14.45
CA THR A 31 -4.22 18.75 15.74
C THR A 31 -2.91 19.02 16.44
N HIS A 32 -1.99 18.05 16.47
CA HIS A 32 -0.76 18.13 17.25
C HIS A 32 0.46 18.37 16.36
N PRO A 33 1.32 19.35 16.69
CA PRO A 33 2.57 19.54 15.97
C PRO A 33 3.54 18.39 16.28
N CYS A 34 4.11 17.83 15.23
CA CYS A 34 5.16 16.82 15.30
C CYS A 34 6.46 17.39 14.72
N LEU A 35 7.58 17.12 15.37
CA LEU A 35 8.91 17.44 14.84
C LEU A 35 9.36 16.28 13.95
N THR A 36 9.81 16.57 12.74
CA THR A 36 10.27 15.55 11.78
C THR A 36 11.64 15.90 11.25
N ALA A 37 12.54 14.94 11.23
CA ALA A 37 13.89 15.12 10.73
C ALA A 37 14.32 13.90 9.92
N ALA A 38 15.02 14.10 8.80
CA ALA A 38 15.76 13.00 8.18
C ALA A 38 17.06 12.78 8.95
N ALA A 39 17.38 11.52 9.23
CA ALA A 39 18.59 11.16 9.95
C ALA A 39 19.28 9.97 9.25
N GLY A 40 20.62 9.98 9.26
CA GLY A 40 21.40 8.96 8.57
C GLY A 40 21.29 9.06 7.05
N TYR A 41 21.09 7.93 6.36
CA TYR A 41 21.02 7.85 4.90
C TYR A 41 19.57 7.82 4.40
N ASP A 42 18.73 6.99 5.02
CA ASP A 42 17.42 6.56 4.54
C ASP A 42 16.32 6.64 5.61
N LYS A 43 16.62 7.17 6.80
CA LYS A 43 15.67 7.19 7.91
C LYS A 43 15.03 8.56 8.07
N ILE A 44 13.74 8.56 8.36
CA ILE A 44 13.00 9.73 8.81
C ILE A 44 12.50 9.47 10.21
N ILE A 45 12.79 10.42 11.08
CA ILE A 45 12.44 10.41 12.49
C ILE A 45 11.28 11.39 12.67
N ILE A 46 10.18 10.93 13.30
CA ILE A 46 9.03 11.75 13.66
C ILE A 46 8.87 11.68 15.18
N HIS A 47 9.07 12.80 15.86
CA HIS A 47 8.82 12.95 17.28
C HIS A 47 7.43 13.53 17.52
N HIS A 48 6.62 12.81 18.28
CA HIS A 48 5.25 13.21 18.61
C HIS A 48 5.06 13.28 20.14
N PRO A 49 5.16 14.48 20.74
CA PRO A 49 5.17 14.64 22.20
C PRO A 49 3.85 14.26 22.88
N TYR A 50 2.74 14.19 22.13
CA TYR A 50 1.40 13.90 22.64
C TYR A 50 0.87 12.51 22.25
N GLY A 51 1.70 11.66 21.65
CA GLY A 51 1.27 10.40 21.06
C GLY A 51 1.01 9.30 22.09
N THR A 52 -0.22 9.16 22.57
CA THR A 52 -0.68 7.93 23.22
C THR A 52 -0.68 6.77 22.22
N SER A 53 -0.23 5.62 22.72
CA SER A 53 0.01 4.39 21.97
C SER A 53 -1.27 3.87 21.32
N GLU A 54 -1.59 4.27 20.08
CA GLU A 54 -2.49 3.48 19.23
C GLU A 54 -2.38 3.87 17.74
N THR A 55 -2.12 2.88 16.89
CA THR A 55 -2.35 2.88 15.41
C THR A 55 -1.42 3.67 14.47
N SER A 56 -0.08 3.58 14.63
CA SER A 56 0.86 3.96 13.55
C SER A 56 1.70 2.77 13.07
N ARG A 57 1.83 2.60 11.75
CA ARG A 57 2.69 1.59 11.08
C ARG A 57 4.19 1.94 11.13
N ALA A 58 4.57 3.02 11.80
CA ALA A 58 5.96 3.39 12.01
C ALA A 58 6.50 2.64 13.23
N GLN A 59 7.70 2.09 13.12
CA GLN A 59 8.32 1.35 14.20
C GLN A 59 8.80 2.37 15.25
N ARG A 60 8.34 2.25 16.51
CA ARG A 60 8.88 3.07 17.60
C ARG A 60 10.34 2.68 17.81
N SER A 61 11.22 3.66 17.91
CA SER A 61 12.63 3.40 18.19
C SER A 61 12.77 2.70 19.55
N THR A 62 13.60 1.67 19.64
CA THR A 62 13.82 0.91 20.89
C THR A 62 14.58 1.71 21.95
N ALA A 63 15.17 2.85 21.58
CA ALA A 63 15.92 3.72 22.47
C ALA A 63 15.09 4.87 23.07
N HIS A 64 14.08 5.36 22.35
CA HIS A 64 13.18 6.42 22.80
C HIS A 64 11.73 6.12 22.37
N GLY A 65 10.88 5.76 23.33
CA GLY A 65 9.48 5.35 23.09
C GLY A 65 8.57 6.44 22.51
N GLU A 66 9.06 7.68 22.41
CA GLU A 66 8.34 8.87 21.92
C GLU A 66 8.66 9.21 20.45
N VAL A 67 9.55 8.43 19.83
CA VAL A 67 10.08 8.68 18.49
C VAL A 67 9.65 7.56 17.53
N LEU A 68 8.98 7.95 16.44
CA LEU A 68 8.62 7.08 15.33
C LEU A 68 9.73 7.11 14.27
N GLU A 69 10.16 5.93 13.83
CA GLU A 69 11.15 5.79 12.77
C GLU A 69 10.49 5.25 11.49
N LEU A 70 10.78 5.90 10.38
CA LEU A 70 10.39 5.52 9.03
C LEU A 70 11.66 5.20 8.24
N SER A 71 11.87 3.93 7.93
CA SER A 71 12.96 3.49 7.07
C SER A 71 12.53 3.51 5.61
N LEU A 72 13.29 4.22 4.77
CA LEU A 72 13.12 4.24 3.32
C LEU A 72 14.18 3.34 2.67
N SER A 73 13.99 2.98 1.42
CA SER A 73 15.00 2.23 0.64
C SER A 73 15.95 3.14 -0.15
N GLN A 74 15.80 4.46 -0.01
CA GLN A 74 16.51 5.46 -0.81
C GLN A 74 17.00 6.60 0.07
N ARG A 75 18.05 7.28 -0.41
CA ARG A 75 18.59 8.47 0.24
C ARG A 75 17.53 9.56 0.35
N VAL A 76 17.45 10.20 1.52
CA VAL A 76 16.67 11.43 1.70
C VAL A 76 17.56 12.63 1.38
N VAL A 77 17.11 13.48 0.47
CA VAL A 77 17.81 14.71 0.03
C VAL A 77 17.09 15.95 0.53
N ALA A 78 15.75 15.92 0.54
CA ALA A 78 14.94 17.05 0.97
C ALA A 78 13.72 16.55 1.77
N LEU A 79 13.31 17.32 2.77
CA LEU A 79 12.02 17.16 3.44
C LEU A 79 11.27 18.46 3.37
N ALA A 80 9.99 18.39 3.00
CA ALA A 80 9.06 19.50 3.07
C ALA A 80 7.76 19.00 3.70
N ALA A 81 7.13 19.80 4.53
CA ALA A 81 5.82 19.48 5.04
C ALA A 81 4.92 20.70 4.92
N GLY A 82 3.67 20.44 4.55
CA GLY A 82 2.69 21.50 4.43
C GLY A 82 1.35 21.01 3.93
N MET A 83 0.40 21.93 3.96
CA MET A 83 -0.97 21.68 3.55
C MET A 83 -1.06 21.61 2.02
N LEU A 84 -1.07 20.40 1.47
CA LEU A 84 -1.29 20.20 0.03
C LEU A 84 -2.76 20.48 -0.37
N LYS A 85 -3.69 20.35 0.58
CA LYS A 85 -5.12 20.62 0.37
C LYS A 85 -5.63 21.56 1.45
N PRO A 86 -6.19 22.74 1.09
CA PRO A 86 -6.72 23.69 2.07
C PRO A 86 -7.93 23.15 2.86
N ASP A 87 -8.60 22.13 2.35
CA ASP A 87 -9.82 21.53 2.95
C ASP A 87 -9.53 20.48 4.04
N VAL A 88 -8.28 20.05 4.16
CA VAL A 88 -7.86 19.09 5.19
C VAL A 88 -6.82 19.80 6.03
N GLN A 89 -7.15 20.08 7.29
CA GLN A 89 -6.20 20.64 8.27
C GLN A 89 -5.14 19.61 8.67
N ARG A 90 -4.51 18.92 7.72
CA ARG A 90 -3.43 17.96 7.93
C ARG A 90 -2.30 18.28 6.99
N ASP A 91 -1.10 18.38 7.54
CA ASP A 91 0.10 18.58 6.76
C ASP A 91 0.52 17.26 6.12
N MET A 92 0.94 17.35 4.86
CA MET A 92 1.51 16.21 4.14
C MET A 92 3.03 16.32 4.15
N LEU A 93 3.68 15.24 4.58
CA LEU A 93 5.13 15.10 4.44
C LEU A 93 5.46 14.71 3.00
N LEU A 94 6.31 15.52 2.38
CA LEU A 94 6.97 15.27 1.09
C LEU A 94 8.43 14.93 1.37
N VAL A 95 8.87 13.81 0.81
CA VAL A 95 10.25 13.33 0.91
C VAL A 95 10.85 13.36 -0.48
N GLY A 96 11.85 14.21 -0.67
CA GLY A 96 12.66 14.23 -1.89
C GLY A 96 13.81 13.23 -1.77
N SER A 97 13.83 12.24 -2.65
CA SER A 97 14.97 11.37 -2.94
C SER A 97 15.61 11.80 -4.27
N PRO A 98 16.86 11.39 -4.58
CA PRO A 98 17.58 11.87 -5.77
C PRO A 98 16.79 11.73 -7.08
N ASN A 99 16.01 10.66 -7.19
CA ASN A 99 15.31 10.29 -8.43
C ASN A 99 13.78 10.36 -8.32
N GLN A 100 13.22 10.67 -7.14
CA GLN A 100 11.78 10.62 -6.93
C GLN A 100 11.34 11.48 -5.75
N ILE A 101 10.09 11.98 -5.80
CA ILE A 101 9.44 12.63 -4.67
C ILE A 101 8.38 11.68 -4.12
N LEU A 102 8.57 11.26 -2.87
CA LEU A 102 7.64 10.41 -2.15
C LEU A 102 6.68 11.29 -1.33
N ALA A 103 5.41 11.23 -1.71
CA ALA A 103 4.30 11.72 -0.92
C ALA A 103 3.59 10.54 -0.25
N ARG A 104 3.00 10.76 0.93
CA ARG A 104 2.15 9.73 1.57
C ARG A 104 1.00 9.38 0.64
N LEU A 105 1.07 8.19 0.02
CA LEU A 105 0.12 7.71 -0.99
C LEU A 105 -1.35 7.77 -0.50
N GLY A 106 -1.57 7.56 0.81
CA GLY A 106 -2.89 7.68 1.42
C GLY A 106 -3.55 9.06 1.25
N ALA A 107 -2.79 10.16 1.30
CA ALA A 107 -3.33 11.51 1.12
C ALA A 107 -3.69 11.83 -0.34
N VAL A 108 -2.93 11.23 -1.26
CA VAL A 108 -3.15 11.29 -2.71
C VAL A 108 -4.39 10.50 -3.11
N LEU A 109 -4.62 9.34 -2.47
CA LEU A 109 -5.74 8.44 -2.78
C LEU A 109 -6.98 8.67 -1.91
N ASP A 110 -6.94 9.66 -1.03
CA ASP A 110 -8.03 9.98 -0.11
C ASP A 110 -9.33 10.40 -0.85
N ARG A 111 -10.48 10.28 -0.18
CA ARG A 111 -11.80 10.69 -0.68
C ARG A 111 -11.81 12.13 -1.14
N LYS A 112 -11.22 13.02 -0.32
CA LYS A 112 -11.10 14.45 -0.58
C LYS A 112 -10.03 14.82 -1.63
N SER A 113 -9.37 13.85 -2.27
CA SER A 113 -8.42 14.17 -3.35
C SER A 113 -9.14 14.57 -4.63
N LYS A 114 -8.76 15.73 -5.18
CA LYS A 114 -9.25 16.25 -6.48
C LYS A 114 -8.72 15.46 -7.69
N LEU A 115 -8.04 14.33 -7.47
CA LEU A 115 -7.57 13.48 -8.55
C LEU A 115 -8.75 12.77 -9.21
N SER A 116 -8.74 12.71 -10.55
CA SER A 116 -9.75 11.98 -11.30
C SER A 116 -9.74 10.49 -10.92
N ARG A 117 -10.90 9.84 -11.00
CA ARG A 117 -11.04 8.39 -10.75
C ARG A 117 -10.07 7.58 -11.62
N ARG A 118 -9.87 8.02 -12.88
CA ARG A 118 -8.89 7.44 -13.81
C ARG A 118 -7.46 7.51 -13.28
N ASN A 119 -7.03 8.65 -12.74
CA ASN A 119 -5.69 8.80 -12.20
C ASN A 119 -5.49 7.96 -10.93
N LYS A 120 -6.48 7.92 -10.03
CA LYS A 120 -6.45 7.04 -8.84
C LYS A 120 -6.34 5.56 -9.23
N ARG A 121 -7.10 5.15 -10.25
CA ARG A 121 -7.03 3.80 -10.83
C ARG A 121 -5.64 3.50 -11.40
N THR A 122 -5.05 4.42 -12.16
CA THR A 122 -3.69 4.24 -12.70
C THR A 122 -2.67 4.07 -11.57
N ILE A 123 -2.73 4.91 -10.54
CA ILE A 123 -1.84 4.80 -9.37
C ILE A 123 -2.02 3.45 -8.66
N TYR A 124 -3.26 2.99 -8.51
CA TYR A 124 -3.54 1.67 -7.94
C TYR A 124 -2.89 0.55 -8.76
N LYS A 125 -3.13 0.52 -10.08
CA LYS A 125 -2.57 -0.50 -10.99
C LYS A 125 -1.03 -0.49 -11.00
N MET A 126 -0.42 0.70 -10.98
CA MET A 126 1.04 0.84 -11.08
C MET A 126 1.78 0.56 -9.77
N CYS A 127 1.30 1.11 -8.64
CA CYS A 127 2.03 1.06 -7.38
C CYS A 127 1.47 0.01 -6.42
N ILE A 128 0.15 0.01 -6.21
CA ILE A 128 -0.47 -0.81 -5.15
C ILE A 128 -0.61 -2.26 -5.62
N THR A 129 -1.14 -2.48 -6.83
CA THR A 129 -1.26 -3.83 -7.40
C THR A 129 0.10 -4.50 -7.46
N THR A 130 1.12 -3.84 -8.02
CA THR A 130 2.48 -4.38 -8.10
C THR A 130 3.00 -4.85 -6.74
N VAL A 131 2.84 -4.06 -5.68
CA VAL A 131 3.29 -4.45 -4.33
C VAL A 131 2.43 -5.57 -3.72
N MET A 132 1.12 -5.55 -3.93
CA MET A 132 0.21 -6.55 -3.35
C MET A 132 0.28 -7.91 -4.08
N THR A 133 0.63 -7.92 -5.36
CA THR A 133 0.52 -9.11 -6.21
C THR A 133 1.83 -9.52 -6.88
N TYR A 134 2.99 -8.99 -6.46
CA TYR A 134 4.28 -9.26 -7.11
C TYR A 134 4.61 -10.76 -7.23
N ALA A 135 4.34 -11.53 -6.18
CA ALA A 135 4.58 -12.98 -6.15
C ALA A 135 3.27 -13.78 -6.23
N SER A 136 2.22 -13.21 -6.85
CA SER A 136 0.91 -13.86 -6.87
C SER A 136 0.92 -15.30 -7.37
N PRO A 137 1.68 -15.72 -8.39
CA PRO A 137 1.67 -17.12 -8.83
C PRO A 137 2.16 -18.10 -7.75
N VAL A 138 2.94 -17.63 -6.76
CA VAL A 138 3.46 -18.46 -5.67
C VAL A 138 2.44 -18.58 -4.54
N PHE A 139 1.81 -17.47 -4.14
CA PHE A 139 0.90 -17.42 -2.99
C PHE A 139 -0.58 -17.32 -3.36
N ALA A 140 -0.96 -17.51 -4.63
CA ALA A 140 -2.35 -17.50 -5.07
C ALA A 140 -3.24 -18.51 -4.34
N HIS A 141 -2.66 -19.61 -3.87
CA HIS A 141 -3.35 -20.59 -3.04
C HIS A 141 -3.07 -20.43 -1.53
N ALA A 142 -2.66 -19.24 -1.08
CA ALA A 142 -2.49 -18.96 0.35
C ALA A 142 -3.81 -19.13 1.12
N ALA A 143 -3.72 -19.18 2.45
CA ALA A 143 -4.90 -19.31 3.30
C ALA A 143 -5.96 -18.24 2.96
N PRO A 144 -7.25 -18.61 2.77
CA PRO A 144 -8.30 -17.67 2.37
C PRO A 144 -8.41 -16.44 3.28
N LYS A 145 -8.11 -16.60 4.57
CA LYS A 145 -8.05 -15.50 5.54
C LYS A 145 -7.02 -14.43 5.17
N ALA A 146 -5.86 -14.82 4.65
CA ALA A 146 -4.81 -13.89 4.22
C ALA A 146 -5.21 -13.17 2.92
N LEU A 147 -5.74 -13.91 1.94
CA LEU A 147 -6.25 -13.33 0.69
C LEU A 147 -7.41 -12.36 0.93
N HIS A 148 -8.31 -12.69 1.87
CA HIS A 148 -9.38 -11.80 2.28
C HIS A 148 -8.84 -10.47 2.85
N ARG A 149 -7.72 -10.48 3.59
CA ARG A 149 -7.10 -9.23 4.08
C ARG A 149 -6.61 -8.35 2.92
N LEU A 150 -6.06 -8.93 1.86
CA LEU A 150 -5.68 -8.19 0.65
C LEU A 150 -6.91 -7.59 -0.04
N GLN A 151 -7.99 -8.38 -0.17
CA GLN A 151 -9.25 -7.89 -0.72
C GLN A 151 -9.86 -6.77 0.14
N VAL A 152 -9.75 -6.82 1.47
CA VAL A 152 -10.19 -5.74 2.36
C VAL A 152 -9.41 -4.44 2.09
N ILE A 153 -8.10 -4.53 1.84
CA ILE A 153 -7.27 -3.36 1.49
C ILE A 153 -7.74 -2.77 0.16
N GLN A 154 -7.97 -3.62 -0.85
CA GLN A 154 -8.51 -3.20 -2.15
C GLN A 154 -9.90 -2.56 -2.00
N ASN A 155 -10.82 -3.17 -1.25
CA ASN A 155 -12.17 -2.63 -1.05
C ASN A 155 -12.15 -1.26 -0.35
N LYS A 156 -11.24 -1.07 0.62
CA LYS A 156 -11.03 0.24 1.27
C LYS A 156 -10.52 1.28 0.26
N PHE A 157 -9.59 0.90 -0.60
CA PHE A 157 -9.11 1.77 -1.68
C PHE A 157 -10.25 2.15 -2.63
N CYS A 158 -11.03 1.18 -3.12
CA CYS A 158 -12.13 1.43 -4.06
C CYS A 158 -13.12 2.45 -3.48
N ARG A 159 -13.54 2.27 -2.22
CA ARG A 159 -14.42 3.21 -1.51
C ARG A 159 -13.81 4.60 -1.35
N ALA A 160 -12.52 4.68 -1.02
CA ALA A 160 -11.83 5.95 -0.89
C ALA A 160 -11.69 6.67 -2.24
N ALA A 161 -11.44 5.93 -3.32
CA ALA A 161 -11.25 6.50 -4.64
C ALA A 161 -12.54 7.11 -5.21
N THR A 162 -13.69 6.46 -4.98
CA THR A 162 -15.01 6.89 -5.49
C THR A 162 -15.79 7.79 -4.54
N ASP A 163 -15.31 7.98 -3.31
CA ASP A 163 -16.04 8.62 -2.21
C ASP A 163 -17.43 7.99 -1.96
N ALA A 164 -17.49 6.66 -2.04
CA ALA A 164 -18.75 5.94 -1.93
C ALA A 164 -19.20 5.78 -0.47
N HIS A 165 -20.52 5.92 -0.26
CA HIS A 165 -21.17 5.61 1.01
C HIS A 165 -21.06 4.12 1.36
N TRP A 166 -21.14 3.78 2.65
CA TRP A 166 -20.91 2.40 3.14
C TRP A 166 -21.89 1.37 2.56
N CYS A 167 -23.11 1.82 2.22
CA CYS A 167 -24.17 0.98 1.65
C CYS A 167 -23.91 0.57 0.19
N VAL A 168 -22.97 1.23 -0.50
CA VAL A 168 -22.63 0.86 -1.89
C VAL A 168 -21.93 -0.49 -1.89
N ARG A 169 -22.46 -1.41 -2.71
CA ARG A 169 -21.92 -2.76 -2.88
C ARG A 169 -20.51 -2.71 -3.49
N ASN A 170 -19.59 -3.52 -2.96
CA ASN A 170 -18.21 -3.59 -3.46
C ASN A 170 -18.17 -3.99 -4.94
N SER A 171 -19.07 -4.86 -5.41
CA SER A 171 -19.09 -5.29 -6.81
C SER A 171 -19.31 -4.12 -7.78
N ILE A 172 -20.17 -3.15 -7.41
CA ILE A 172 -20.41 -1.93 -8.19
C ILE A 172 -19.12 -1.07 -8.22
N LEU A 173 -18.45 -0.90 -7.09
CA LEU A 173 -17.21 -0.12 -7.01
C LEU A 173 -16.09 -0.71 -7.87
N HIS A 174 -16.00 -2.05 -7.91
CA HIS A 174 -15.04 -2.77 -8.73
C HIS A 174 -15.31 -2.59 -10.22
N ARG A 175 -16.58 -2.65 -10.64
CA ARG A 175 -17.02 -2.38 -12.00
C ARG A 175 -16.73 -0.93 -12.40
N ASP A 176 -17.16 0.04 -11.59
CA ASP A 176 -17.02 1.47 -11.90
C ASP A 176 -15.54 1.92 -11.96
N LEU A 177 -14.67 1.28 -11.19
CA LEU A 177 -13.22 1.51 -11.25
C LEU A 177 -12.51 0.61 -12.26
N GLU A 178 -13.19 -0.32 -12.95
CA GLU A 178 -12.57 -1.33 -13.82
C GLU A 178 -11.36 -2.02 -13.15
N LEU A 179 -11.53 -2.41 -11.88
CA LEU A 179 -10.51 -3.09 -11.11
C LEU A 179 -10.90 -4.55 -10.89
N PRO A 180 -10.11 -5.53 -11.39
CA PRO A 180 -10.33 -6.93 -11.06
C PRO A 180 -10.18 -7.12 -9.55
N THR A 181 -10.94 -8.06 -9.00
CA THR A 181 -10.72 -8.52 -7.62
C THR A 181 -9.31 -9.10 -7.49
N THR A 182 -8.80 -9.13 -6.27
CA THR A 182 -7.46 -9.70 -6.02
C THR A 182 -7.45 -11.17 -6.46
N SER A 183 -8.49 -11.94 -6.13
CA SER A 183 -8.65 -13.33 -6.54
C SER A 183 -8.59 -13.53 -8.06
N LYS A 184 -9.37 -12.75 -8.83
CA LYS A 184 -9.35 -12.79 -10.30
C LYS A 184 -7.99 -12.47 -10.87
N TYR A 185 -7.38 -11.38 -10.41
CA TYR A 185 -6.03 -10.99 -10.86
C TYR A 185 -5.01 -12.09 -10.61
N MET A 186 -5.03 -12.71 -9.42
CA MET A 186 -4.10 -13.78 -9.09
C MET A 186 -4.31 -15.02 -9.95
N LYS A 187 -5.56 -15.38 -10.26
CA LYS A 187 -5.89 -16.49 -11.15
C LYS A 187 -5.40 -16.22 -12.59
N ASP A 188 -5.62 -15.02 -13.10
CA ASP A 188 -5.17 -14.61 -14.43
C ASP A 188 -3.64 -14.55 -14.53
N ALA A 189 -2.97 -14.02 -13.50
CA ALA A 189 -1.52 -13.97 -13.42
C ALA A 189 -0.91 -15.39 -13.34
N SER A 190 -1.51 -16.28 -12.54
CA SER A 190 -1.10 -17.69 -12.47
C SER A 190 -1.29 -18.38 -13.82
N LYS A 191 -2.41 -18.18 -14.50
CA LYS A 191 -2.66 -18.76 -15.82
C LYS A 191 -1.56 -18.37 -16.80
N ARG A 192 -1.29 -17.07 -16.93
CA ARG A 192 -0.22 -16.54 -17.79
C ARG A 192 1.15 -17.13 -17.43
N PHE A 193 1.46 -17.23 -16.13
CA PHE A 193 2.72 -17.80 -15.67
C PHE A 193 2.89 -19.27 -16.09
N PHE A 194 1.87 -20.10 -15.89
CA PHE A 194 1.92 -21.52 -16.25
C PHE A 194 1.85 -21.76 -17.76
N ASP A 195 1.12 -20.91 -18.51
CA ASP A 195 1.09 -20.97 -19.99
C ASP A 195 2.49 -20.70 -20.57
N ILE A 196 3.19 -19.68 -20.05
CA ILE A 196 4.58 -19.38 -20.44
C ILE A 196 5.49 -20.56 -20.09
N ALA A 197 5.39 -21.09 -18.87
CA ALA A 197 6.22 -22.20 -18.42
C ALA A 197 6.00 -23.49 -19.24
N GLY A 198 4.76 -23.77 -19.66
CA GLY A 198 4.45 -24.91 -20.53
C GLY A 198 5.03 -24.76 -21.95
N SER A 199 5.04 -23.54 -22.48
CA SER A 199 5.61 -23.23 -23.81
C SER A 199 7.14 -23.12 -23.83
N HIS A 200 7.81 -23.22 -22.66
CA HIS A 200 9.24 -22.98 -22.56
C HIS A 200 10.07 -24.05 -23.30
N PRO A 201 11.21 -23.69 -23.94
CA PRO A 201 12.08 -24.65 -24.63
C PRO A 201 12.72 -25.68 -23.69
N ASN A 202 12.95 -25.31 -22.43
CA ASN A 202 13.48 -26.22 -21.41
C ASN A 202 12.44 -27.29 -20.99
N ALA A 203 12.73 -28.55 -21.30
CA ALA A 203 11.88 -29.69 -20.98
C ALA A 203 11.61 -29.86 -19.47
N LEU A 204 12.56 -29.48 -18.60
CA LEU A 204 12.37 -29.60 -17.15
C LEU A 204 11.31 -28.63 -16.63
N LEU A 205 11.23 -27.42 -17.19
CA LEU A 205 10.21 -26.44 -16.80
C LEU A 205 8.83 -26.88 -17.28
N ARG A 206 8.74 -27.44 -18.49
CA ARG A 206 7.50 -28.03 -19.01
C ARG A 206 7.03 -29.21 -18.16
N ALA A 207 7.93 -30.13 -17.80
CA ALA A 207 7.62 -31.26 -16.94
C ALA A 207 7.19 -30.82 -15.52
N ALA A 208 7.77 -29.75 -14.98
CA ALA A 208 7.40 -29.21 -13.67
C ALA A 208 5.97 -28.64 -13.64
N VAL A 209 5.50 -28.08 -14.76
CA VAL A 209 4.13 -27.56 -14.89
C VAL A 209 3.12 -28.69 -14.74
N ASP A 210 3.30 -29.80 -15.46
CA ASP A 210 2.38 -30.94 -15.50
C ASP A 210 2.62 -31.98 -14.39
N PHE A 211 3.63 -31.78 -13.54
CA PHE A 211 3.91 -32.71 -12.45
C PHE A 211 2.73 -32.77 -11.47
N GLN A 212 2.19 -33.97 -11.30
CA GLN A 212 1.22 -34.32 -10.27
C GLN A 212 1.85 -35.33 -9.30
N PRO A 213 1.79 -35.11 -7.98
CA PRO A 213 2.28 -36.09 -7.03
C PRO A 213 1.41 -37.37 -7.06
N PRO A 214 2.00 -38.56 -6.87
CA PRO A 214 1.31 -39.85 -7.02
C PRO A 214 0.14 -40.05 -6.05
N HIS A 215 0.13 -39.32 -4.92
CA HIS A 215 -0.97 -39.31 -3.96
C HIS A 215 -1.41 -37.86 -3.75
N PRO A 216 -2.48 -37.39 -4.43
CA PRO A 216 -3.06 -36.09 -4.14
C PRO A 216 -3.76 -36.16 -2.79
N THR A 217 -2.98 -36.11 -1.71
CA THR A 217 -3.54 -35.84 -0.39
C THR A 217 -4.09 -34.42 -0.42
N HIS A 218 -5.33 -34.23 0.05
CA HIS A 218 -6.01 -32.92 0.10
C HIS A 218 -5.21 -31.82 0.85
N LEU A 219 -4.13 -32.20 1.52
CA LEU A 219 -3.23 -31.38 2.32
C LEU A 219 -2.12 -30.72 1.51
N ILE A 220 -1.67 -31.29 0.39
CA ILE A 220 -0.57 -30.74 -0.43
C ILE A 220 -1.17 -30.07 -1.67
N ARG A 221 -1.55 -28.81 -1.52
CA ARG A 221 -2.10 -28.00 -2.63
C ARG A 221 -0.98 -27.25 -3.35
N ARG A 222 -0.97 -27.34 -4.68
CA ARG A 222 0.03 -26.68 -5.53
C ARG A 222 -0.45 -25.31 -5.97
N PRO A 223 0.47 -24.37 -6.30
CA PRO A 223 0.07 -23.07 -6.81
C PRO A 223 -0.75 -23.14 -8.12
N ARG A 224 -0.55 -24.17 -8.95
CA ARG A 224 -1.35 -24.43 -10.16
C ARG A 224 -2.82 -24.74 -9.85
N ASN A 225 -3.14 -25.24 -8.66
CA ASN A 225 -4.50 -25.66 -8.31
C ASN A 225 -5.50 -24.50 -8.32
N VAL A 226 -5.03 -23.26 -8.15
CA VAL A 226 -5.83 -22.03 -8.24
C VAL A 226 -6.59 -21.91 -9.56
N LEU A 227 -6.06 -22.50 -10.63
CA LEU A 227 -6.72 -22.49 -11.94
C LEU A 227 -8.05 -23.24 -11.93
N PHE A 228 -8.15 -24.28 -11.10
CA PHE A 228 -9.35 -25.13 -10.98
C PHE A 228 -10.31 -24.66 -9.89
N ASP A 229 -9.89 -23.74 -9.02
CA ASP A 229 -10.76 -23.22 -7.96
C ASP A 229 -11.90 -22.37 -8.56
N PRO A 230 -13.14 -22.50 -8.03
CA PRO A 230 -14.25 -21.66 -8.45
C PRO A 230 -14.01 -20.20 -8.05
N PRO A 231 -14.59 -19.23 -8.79
CA PRO A 231 -14.50 -17.82 -8.42
C PRO A 231 -15.17 -17.58 -7.05
N ASP A 232 -14.58 -16.69 -6.25
CA ASP A 232 -15.19 -16.26 -5.00
C ASP A 232 -16.44 -15.41 -5.25
N ALA A 233 -17.33 -15.35 -4.25
CA ALA A 233 -18.63 -14.69 -4.37
C ALA A 233 -18.55 -13.23 -4.87
N LEU A 234 -17.52 -12.47 -4.48
CA LEU A 234 -17.32 -11.10 -4.96
C LEU A 234 -16.92 -11.08 -6.43
N THR A 235 -15.99 -11.94 -6.84
CA THR A 235 -15.57 -12.06 -8.24
C THR A 235 -16.72 -12.48 -9.13
N ALA A 236 -17.48 -13.51 -8.74
CA ALA A 236 -18.66 -13.96 -9.47
C ALA A 236 -19.71 -12.85 -9.61
N ALA A 237 -19.93 -12.05 -8.56
CA ALA A 237 -20.86 -10.92 -8.59
C ALA A 237 -20.37 -9.73 -9.44
N VAL A 238 -19.05 -9.56 -9.62
CA VAL A 238 -18.48 -8.55 -10.51
C VAL A 238 -18.58 -9.01 -11.96
N GLU A 239 -18.33 -10.29 -12.23
CA GLU A 239 -18.42 -10.88 -13.57
C GLU A 239 -19.85 -10.87 -14.09
N SER A 240 -20.81 -11.32 -13.28
CA SER A 240 -22.22 -11.27 -13.67
C SER A 240 -22.75 -9.85 -13.93
N LEU A 241 -22.19 -8.83 -13.25
CA LEU A 241 -22.52 -7.43 -13.52
C LEU A 241 -21.94 -6.91 -14.83
N ASN A 242 -20.86 -7.51 -15.34
CA ASN A 242 -20.29 -7.15 -16.63
C ASN A 242 -21.05 -7.85 -17.76
N ASP A 243 -21.38 -9.14 -17.59
CA ASP A 243 -22.09 -9.94 -18.60
C ASP A 243 -23.47 -9.36 -18.94
N VAL A 244 -24.16 -8.74 -17.97
CA VAL A 244 -25.47 -8.09 -18.18
C VAL A 244 -25.38 -6.82 -19.04
N ASN A 245 -24.25 -6.13 -19.04
CA ASN A 245 -24.07 -4.95 -19.87
C ASN A 245 -23.79 -5.33 -21.34
N ASP A 246 -23.07 -6.42 -21.58
CA ASP A 246 -22.72 -6.88 -22.93
C ASP A 246 -23.94 -7.44 -23.72
N THR A 247 -25.06 -7.73 -23.04
CA THR A 247 -26.32 -8.15 -23.70
C THR A 247 -27.22 -7.01 -24.15
N HIS A 248 -26.85 -5.76 -23.90
CA HIS A 248 -27.64 -4.57 -24.25
C HIS A 248 -26.93 -3.57 -25.18
N ASP A 249 -25.73 -3.90 -25.66
CA ASP A 249 -25.06 -3.27 -26.81
C ASP A 249 -25.29 -4.07 -28.10
#